data_AF-A0A2D5BP59-F1
#
_entry.id   AF-A0A2D5BP59-F1
#
_cell.length_a   1.000
_cell.length_b   1.000
_cell.length_c   1.000
_cell.angle_alpha   90.00
_cell.angle_beta   90.00
_cell.angle_gamma   90.00
#
_symmetry.space_group_name_H-M   'P 1'
#
loop_
_entity.id
_entity.type
_entity.pdbx_description
1 polymer ?
#
loop_
_entity_poly.entity_id
_entity_poly.type
_entity_poly.pdbx_seq_one_letter_code
_entity_poly.pdbx_strand_id
1 'polypeptide(L)'
;MTRTFTLFAGAGLLLALVVVGCGDDGARVEPAKSARAPSDVLEDREAENPDRDGWRDLSKEDFDPSRVKGTLVVGYKRSPSTLNNLLWRDAITPSYFKHYLCPFLLEETPDAGKTGIVARPCAAASLPTVAADGVTYSWTLRDDLTWSDGVPLTAKDYAFTWALMQNLGIRCDSRRGSLASVDSVTATGDRTFEVKFKERYYNAAVTFGLSFTVVPSHAVPTDAKAFNAMKQHVGYGPYRIVEYSSQRLLLTLRDEYRAKPFSIWPCYVESIEFKYITDDANRLEQLRRGKVDIAAIPSGQFASMGDDKTFRSNGGWRTAYPLPNYEFIAWNTRDPENLDNPHPLFGSAAVRRAMTHLVDRDHIVKEVRHGLARKVNGPYWFPDADYDTSVPQIPFDPLKARSLLEKEGWKMNAKGVLEKDGVEFRFELLVIASELWKAPALVIARDAEKAGVKITVTAVPGKAFGRIYEHRFDAFLVRNGLKPPVEPDQFELFHSSLARAKGNNWVGLADPDVDRLLESVRQTLDRGKRLRLRRTFHAMFDQVHPYTVICCTYSPVGVNRRWANVKVHDLGIWFRDLQLRE
;
A
#
# COMPACT_ATOMS: atom_id res chain seq x y z
N MET A 1 -12.31 39.08 -18.97
CA MET A 1 -13.51 39.18 -18.10
C MET A 1 -14.30 37.91 -18.36
N THR A 2 -14.50 36.93 -17.48
CA THR A 2 -14.47 36.88 -16.01
C THR A 2 -14.18 35.41 -15.67
N ARG A 3 -13.16 35.13 -14.84
CA ARG A 3 -12.82 33.78 -14.36
C ARG A 3 -13.49 33.60 -13.00
N THR A 4 -14.40 32.64 -12.91
CA THR A 4 -15.05 32.30 -11.64
C THR A 4 -14.31 31.13 -10.99
N PHE A 5 -13.73 31.40 -9.83
CA PHE A 5 -13.08 30.46 -8.92
C PHE A 5 -14.15 29.70 -8.12
N THR A 6 -14.03 28.37 -8.01
CA THR A 6 -14.87 27.55 -7.12
C THR A 6 -14.03 27.11 -5.91
N LEU A 7 -14.29 27.73 -4.76
CA LEU A 7 -13.80 27.32 -3.45
C LEU A 7 -14.67 26.16 -2.90
N PHE A 8 -14.03 25.18 -2.27
CA PHE A 8 -14.68 24.21 -1.38
C PHE A 8 -14.53 24.70 0.06
N ALA A 9 -15.66 24.90 0.76
CA ALA A 9 -15.71 25.01 2.20
C ALA A 9 -17.08 24.49 2.68
N GLY A 10 -17.05 23.50 3.57
CA GLY A 10 -18.20 23.12 4.40
C GLY A 10 -18.15 23.81 5.75
N ALA A 11 -19.31 23.99 6.38
CA ALA A 11 -19.53 24.14 7.84
C ALA A 11 -21.05 24.05 8.06
N GLY A 12 -21.60 23.15 8.89
CA GLY A 12 -21.73 23.23 10.36
C GLY A 12 -23.23 23.18 10.71
N LEU A 13 -23.77 22.89 11.90
CA LEU A 13 -23.31 22.40 13.22
C LEU A 13 -24.58 22.20 14.11
N LEU A 14 -24.41 21.68 15.35
CA LEU A 14 -25.29 21.64 16.56
C LEU A 14 -26.13 20.35 16.78
N LEU A 15 -26.07 19.52 17.83
CA LEU A 15 -25.45 19.41 19.19
C LEU A 15 -26.44 19.54 20.38
N ALA A 16 -26.36 18.56 21.31
CA ALA A 16 -26.88 18.41 22.70
C ALA A 16 -27.79 17.15 22.87
N LEU A 17 -27.86 16.35 23.94
CA LEU A 17 -27.10 15.99 25.16
C LEU A 17 -28.05 15.09 26.03
N VAL A 18 -27.64 13.87 26.41
CA VAL A 18 -27.92 13.12 27.68
C VAL A 18 -29.34 12.62 28.01
N VAL A 19 -29.50 11.30 28.30
CA VAL A 19 -29.74 10.69 29.63
C VAL A 19 -29.73 9.15 29.52
N VAL A 20 -29.22 8.53 30.58
CA VAL A 20 -29.00 7.12 30.92
C VAL A 20 -30.27 6.27 30.91
N GLY A 21 -30.14 4.99 30.53
CA GLY A 21 -31.13 3.94 30.80
C GLY A 21 -30.50 2.56 30.82
N CYS A 22 -30.34 1.99 32.02
CA CYS A 22 -29.93 0.62 32.28
C CYS A 22 -30.94 -0.39 31.71
N GLY A 23 -30.44 -1.57 31.31
CA GLY A 23 -31.24 -2.72 30.96
C GLY A 23 -30.34 -3.95 30.85
N ASP A 24 -30.10 -4.60 31.99
CA ASP A 24 -29.63 -5.97 32.06
C ASP A 24 -30.63 -6.89 31.33
N ASP A 25 -30.13 -7.76 30.46
CA ASP A 25 -30.70 -9.10 30.35
C ASP A 25 -29.64 -10.08 29.87
N GLY A 26 -29.39 -11.06 30.73
CA GLY A 26 -28.35 -12.05 30.59
C GLY A 26 -28.68 -13.12 29.55
N ALA A 27 -27.75 -13.32 28.62
CA ALA A 27 -27.55 -14.59 27.96
C ALA A 27 -26.05 -14.87 27.90
N ARG A 28 -25.60 -15.80 28.75
CA ARG A 28 -24.24 -16.35 28.70
C ARG A 28 -24.04 -17.06 27.37
N VAL A 29 -23.33 -16.42 26.44
CA VAL A 29 -22.76 -17.08 25.26
C VAL A 29 -21.38 -17.59 25.65
N GLU A 30 -21.18 -18.91 25.57
CA GLU A 30 -19.86 -19.54 25.76
C GLU A 30 -18.82 -18.91 24.83
N PRO A 31 -17.59 -18.64 25.28
CA PRO A 31 -16.56 -18.07 24.42
C PRO A 31 -16.20 -19.09 23.33
N ALA A 32 -16.41 -18.69 22.07
CA ALA A 32 -15.92 -19.42 20.91
C ALA A 32 -14.44 -19.76 21.11
N LYS A 33 -14.10 -21.04 20.94
CA LYS A 33 -12.73 -21.56 20.99
C LYS A 33 -11.81 -20.64 20.17
N SER A 34 -10.75 -20.17 20.82
CA SER A 34 -9.79 -19.20 20.30
C SER A 34 -9.35 -19.55 18.87
N ALA A 35 -9.55 -18.60 17.96
CA ALA A 35 -8.87 -18.62 16.67
C ALA A 35 -7.35 -18.62 16.93
N ARG A 36 -6.64 -19.55 16.29
CA ARG A 36 -5.18 -19.70 16.36
C ARG A 36 -4.45 -18.40 16.02
N ALA A 37 -3.31 -18.18 16.65
CA ALA A 37 -2.50 -16.97 16.49
C ALA A 37 -1.87 -16.92 15.08
N PRO A 38 -1.57 -15.72 14.53
CA PRO A 38 -0.90 -15.57 13.24
C PRO A 38 0.50 -16.19 13.15
N SER A 39 1.12 -16.52 14.29
CA SER A 39 2.39 -17.26 14.39
C SER A 39 2.30 -18.66 13.78
N ASP A 40 1.13 -19.28 13.84
CA ASP A 40 0.98 -20.70 13.51
C ASP A 40 0.97 -20.92 11.98
N VAL A 41 0.69 -19.88 11.20
CA VAL A 41 0.80 -19.89 9.72
C VAL A 41 2.26 -19.78 9.25
N LEU A 42 3.18 -19.40 10.14
CA LEU A 42 4.62 -19.50 9.91
C LEU A 42 5.19 -20.82 10.42
N GLU A 43 4.61 -21.44 11.46
CA GLU A 43 4.99 -22.79 11.91
C GLU A 43 4.60 -23.88 10.89
N ASP A 44 3.45 -23.74 10.21
CA ASP A 44 3.12 -24.61 9.06
C ASP A 44 4.08 -24.41 7.86
N ARG A 45 4.89 -23.33 7.83
CA ARG A 45 6.00 -23.20 6.87
C ARG A 45 7.26 -23.95 7.30
N GLU A 46 7.35 -24.39 8.54
CA GLU A 46 8.47 -25.20 9.04
C GLU A 46 8.21 -26.71 8.95
N ALA A 47 6.96 -27.15 8.87
CA ALA A 47 6.59 -28.57 9.01
C ALA A 47 6.53 -29.39 7.71
N GLU A 48 6.45 -28.78 6.52
CA GLU A 48 6.31 -29.52 5.24
C GLU A 48 7.38 -29.17 4.20
N ASN A 49 8.66 -29.36 4.55
CA ASN A 49 9.73 -29.39 3.55
C ASN A 49 10.71 -30.56 3.83
N PRO A 50 10.65 -31.67 3.08
CA PRO A 50 11.40 -32.90 3.37
C PRO A 50 12.93 -32.81 3.19
N ASP A 51 13.49 -31.72 2.66
CA ASP A 51 14.92 -31.66 2.28
C ASP A 51 15.78 -30.76 3.21
N ARG A 52 15.71 -31.00 4.52
CA ARG A 52 16.58 -30.36 5.53
C ARG A 52 17.82 -31.21 5.84
N ASP A 53 18.84 -31.12 4.99
CA ASP A 53 20.23 -31.23 5.44
C ASP A 53 20.95 -29.91 5.10
N GLY A 54 21.10 -29.04 6.12
CA GLY A 54 22.00 -27.87 6.07
C GLY A 54 21.39 -26.46 6.05
N TRP A 55 20.07 -26.30 6.23
CA TRP A 55 19.42 -24.98 6.20
C TRP A 55 19.34 -24.32 7.58
N ARG A 56 20.30 -23.45 7.92
CA ARG A 56 20.21 -22.54 9.08
C ARG A 56 19.25 -21.38 8.79
N ASP A 57 18.36 -21.11 9.75
CA ASP A 57 17.60 -19.86 9.86
C ASP A 57 18.57 -18.68 9.98
N LEU A 58 18.56 -17.79 8.98
CA LEU A 58 19.50 -16.68 8.89
C LEU A 58 19.13 -15.51 9.78
N SER A 59 17.93 -15.50 10.39
CA SER A 59 17.44 -14.42 11.25
C SER A 59 17.98 -14.48 12.69
N LYS A 60 18.70 -15.56 13.04
CA LYS A 60 19.19 -15.90 14.38
C LYS A 60 20.71 -15.80 14.54
N GLU A 61 21.44 -15.27 13.57
CA GLU A 61 22.85 -14.91 13.79
C GLU A 61 22.92 -13.66 14.67
N ASP A 62 23.78 -13.67 15.69
CA ASP A 62 24.05 -12.48 16.49
C ASP A 62 24.50 -11.34 15.56
N PHE A 63 23.85 -10.20 15.70
CA PHE A 63 24.17 -9.03 14.90
C PHE A 63 25.53 -8.47 15.33
N ASP A 64 26.48 -8.39 14.40
CA ASP A 64 27.80 -7.81 14.61
C ASP A 64 27.96 -6.54 13.74
N PRO A 65 27.92 -5.35 14.37
CA PRO A 65 28.10 -4.07 13.68
C PRO A 65 29.43 -3.94 12.94
N SER A 66 30.45 -4.75 13.26
CA SER A 66 31.76 -4.71 12.59
C SER A 66 31.75 -5.33 11.19
N ARG A 67 30.72 -6.14 10.88
CA ARG A 67 30.56 -6.91 9.64
C ARG A 67 29.73 -6.21 8.57
N VAL A 68 29.49 -4.91 8.71
CA VAL A 68 28.79 -4.10 7.69
C VAL A 68 29.72 -3.50 6.62
N LYS A 69 30.99 -3.97 6.56
CA LYS A 69 32.05 -3.43 5.69
C LYS A 69 31.99 -3.98 4.27
N GLY A 70 31.35 -3.26 3.35
CA GLY A 70 31.32 -3.59 1.94
C GLY A 70 30.16 -2.95 1.18
N THR A 71 30.04 -3.31 -0.10
CA THR A 71 29.01 -2.78 -1.01
C THR A 71 27.90 -3.80 -1.24
N LEU A 72 26.69 -3.46 -0.80
CA LEU A 72 25.46 -4.18 -1.14
C LEU A 72 25.02 -3.79 -2.56
N VAL A 73 24.96 -4.76 -3.48
CA VAL A 73 24.56 -4.53 -4.87
C VAL A 73 23.11 -4.95 -5.07
N VAL A 74 22.22 -4.00 -5.33
CA VAL A 74 20.79 -4.23 -5.50
C VAL A 74 20.39 -4.03 -6.97
N GLY A 75 19.86 -5.07 -7.59
CA GLY A 75 19.40 -5.05 -8.97
C GLY A 75 18.03 -4.38 -9.07
N TYR A 76 17.98 -3.23 -9.71
CA TYR A 76 16.76 -2.45 -9.93
C TYR A 76 16.41 -2.37 -11.41
N LYS A 77 15.13 -2.17 -11.74
CA LYS A 77 14.69 -2.15 -13.14
C LYS A 77 15.11 -0.86 -13.88
N ARG A 78 15.19 0.28 -13.19
CA ARG A 78 15.49 1.58 -13.81
C ARG A 78 15.95 2.59 -12.78
N SER A 79 16.59 3.65 -13.25
CA SER A 79 16.97 4.81 -12.45
C SER A 79 15.75 5.61 -11.95
N PRO A 80 15.87 6.31 -10.81
CA PRO A 80 14.88 7.32 -10.41
C PRO A 80 14.84 8.44 -11.45
N SER A 81 13.66 9.04 -11.66
CA SER A 81 13.49 10.12 -12.65
C SER A 81 14.14 11.44 -12.23
N THR A 82 14.34 11.62 -10.93
CA THR A 82 14.98 12.79 -10.33
C THR A 82 15.48 12.41 -8.93
N LEU A 83 16.50 13.13 -8.46
CA LEU A 83 16.95 13.07 -7.06
C LEU A 83 16.42 14.27 -6.23
N ASN A 84 15.47 15.03 -6.76
CA ASN A 84 14.80 16.10 -6.03
C ASN A 84 13.60 15.56 -5.24
N ASN A 85 13.64 15.74 -3.92
CA ASN A 85 12.69 15.16 -2.96
C ASN A 85 11.24 15.63 -3.15
N LEU A 86 10.99 16.77 -3.81
CA LEU A 86 9.65 17.28 -4.09
C LEU A 86 9.13 16.96 -5.50
N LEU A 87 10.01 16.62 -6.44
CA LEU A 87 9.68 16.56 -7.87
C LEU A 87 9.46 15.15 -8.43
N TRP A 88 9.79 14.09 -7.68
CA TRP A 88 9.57 12.72 -8.16
C TRP A 88 8.11 12.43 -8.52
N ARG A 89 7.88 11.64 -9.56
CA ARG A 89 6.55 11.24 -10.04
C ARG A 89 6.40 9.73 -10.18
N ASP A 90 7.51 9.01 -10.05
CA ASP A 90 7.55 7.57 -10.06
C ASP A 90 7.54 7.00 -8.64
N ALA A 91 7.06 5.77 -8.50
CA ALA A 91 7.02 5.07 -7.22
C ALA A 91 8.40 4.53 -6.76
N ILE A 92 9.44 4.62 -7.58
CA ILE A 92 10.76 4.06 -7.27
C ILE A 92 11.55 5.05 -6.42
N THR A 93 11.54 6.33 -6.78
CA THR A 93 12.30 7.38 -6.10
C THR A 93 12.07 7.40 -4.58
N PRO A 94 10.83 7.31 -4.04
CA PRO A 94 10.62 7.24 -2.60
C PRO A 94 11.38 6.11 -1.89
N SER A 95 11.57 4.95 -2.54
CA SER A 95 12.27 3.80 -1.94
C SER A 95 13.77 4.05 -1.72
N TYR A 96 14.36 5.03 -2.43
CA TYR A 96 15.74 5.47 -2.19
C TYR A 96 15.80 6.63 -1.18
N PHE A 97 14.84 7.55 -1.27
CA PHE A 97 14.90 8.82 -0.53
C PHE A 97 14.49 8.67 0.92
N LYS A 98 13.32 8.06 1.19
CA LYS A 98 12.72 8.04 2.52
C LYS A 98 13.53 7.24 3.54
N HIS A 99 14.45 6.42 3.05
CA HIS A 99 15.29 5.55 3.86
C HIS A 99 16.72 6.11 3.91
N TYR A 100 17.35 6.39 2.77
CA TYR A 100 18.81 6.57 2.75
C TYR A 100 19.26 8.02 2.67
N LEU A 101 18.51 8.89 1.97
CA LEU A 101 18.96 10.25 1.65
C LEU A 101 18.24 11.34 2.46
N CYS A 102 16.93 11.21 2.69
CA CYS A 102 16.10 12.17 3.42
C CYS A 102 14.99 11.45 4.20
N PRO A 103 15.29 10.86 5.37
CA PRO A 103 14.33 10.12 6.18
C PRO A 103 13.19 10.98 6.70
N PHE A 104 11.95 10.49 6.68
CA PHE A 104 10.82 11.29 7.17
C PHE A 104 10.85 11.48 8.70
N LEU A 105 9.91 12.28 9.22
CA LEU A 105 9.74 12.48 10.66
C LEU A 105 9.46 11.17 11.38
N LEU A 106 8.64 10.31 10.77
CA LEU A 106 8.37 8.96 11.21
C LEU A 106 8.92 7.97 10.19
N GLU A 107 9.19 6.75 10.63
CA GLU A 107 9.47 5.62 9.77
C GLU A 107 8.46 4.51 10.06
N GLU A 108 8.03 3.84 9.01
CA GLU A 108 7.37 2.54 9.06
C GLU A 108 8.33 1.56 9.75
N THR A 109 7.87 0.69 10.64
CA THR A 109 8.70 -0.32 11.31
C THR A 109 7.87 -1.56 11.61
N PRO A 110 8.43 -2.78 11.56
CA PRO A 110 7.72 -3.98 12.00
C PRO A 110 7.30 -3.81 13.47
N ASP A 111 6.09 -4.25 13.83
CA ASP A 111 5.68 -4.21 15.23
C ASP A 111 6.38 -5.33 16.01
N ALA A 112 7.06 -4.98 17.10
CA ALA A 112 7.90 -5.93 17.82
C ALA A 112 6.99 -6.91 18.58
N GLY A 113 6.97 -8.18 18.13
CA GLY A 113 6.16 -9.24 18.75
C GLY A 113 4.70 -9.31 18.29
N LYS A 114 4.32 -8.59 17.21
CA LYS A 114 3.00 -8.67 16.58
C LYS A 114 3.14 -8.69 15.06
N THR A 115 2.12 -9.19 14.36
CA THR A 115 2.02 -9.04 12.91
C THR A 115 1.60 -7.60 12.57
N GLY A 116 2.22 -7.01 11.56
CA GLY A 116 1.90 -5.65 11.10
C GLY A 116 3.03 -4.63 11.27
N ILE A 117 2.69 -3.38 11.01
CA ILE A 117 3.63 -2.27 10.85
C ILE A 117 3.15 -1.11 11.70
N VAL A 118 4.09 -0.41 12.34
CA VAL A 118 3.83 0.78 13.15
C VAL A 118 4.74 1.93 12.73
N ALA A 119 4.23 3.16 12.85
CA ALA A 119 5.04 4.35 12.64
C ALA A 119 5.82 4.67 13.92
N ARG A 120 7.14 4.83 13.83
CA ARG A 120 8.02 5.20 14.94
C ARG A 120 8.79 6.47 14.61
N PRO A 121 9.15 7.29 15.63
CA PRO A 121 10.00 8.47 15.41
C PRO A 121 11.30 8.11 14.70
N CYS A 122 11.64 8.91 13.68
CA CYS A 122 12.87 8.82 12.90
C CYS A 122 13.61 10.17 12.96
N ALA A 123 13.33 11.10 12.03
CA ALA A 123 13.86 12.46 12.12
C ALA A 123 13.21 13.27 13.26
N ALA A 124 11.99 12.91 13.69
CA ALA A 124 11.39 13.42 14.89
C ALA A 124 12.01 12.77 16.14
N ALA A 125 12.24 13.55 17.19
CA ALA A 125 12.70 13.06 18.48
C ALA A 125 11.63 12.20 19.19
N SER A 126 10.35 12.47 18.93
CA SER A 126 9.21 11.74 19.48
C SER A 126 7.97 11.90 18.58
N LEU A 127 6.87 11.19 18.90
CA LEU A 127 5.57 11.49 18.30
C LEU A 127 5.13 12.91 18.70
N PRO A 128 4.39 13.63 17.84
CA PRO A 128 4.01 15.00 18.13
C PRO A 128 3.04 15.06 19.31
N THR A 129 3.10 16.16 20.06
CA THR A 129 2.04 16.48 21.02
C THR A 129 0.88 17.13 20.29
N VAL A 130 -0.35 16.75 20.66
CA VAL A 130 -1.58 17.30 20.07
C VAL A 130 -2.12 18.37 21.02
N ALA A 131 -2.36 19.57 20.50
CA ALA A 131 -2.96 20.64 21.27
C ALA A 131 -4.44 20.36 21.58
N ALA A 132 -5.03 21.10 22.52
CA ALA A 132 -6.41 20.92 22.97
C ALA A 132 -7.47 21.15 21.86
N ASP A 133 -7.12 21.89 20.81
CA ASP A 133 -7.99 22.08 19.64
C ASP A 133 -8.22 20.78 18.84
N GLY A 134 -7.30 19.81 18.97
CA GLY A 134 -7.30 18.54 18.24
C GLY A 134 -6.89 18.65 16.78
N VAL A 135 -6.33 19.79 16.35
CA VAL A 135 -5.90 20.04 14.97
C VAL A 135 -4.49 20.61 14.85
N THR A 136 -3.89 21.06 15.96
CA THR A 136 -2.51 21.55 16.01
C THR A 136 -1.59 20.49 16.61
N TYR A 137 -0.52 20.15 15.88
CA TYR A 137 0.44 19.10 16.23
C TYR A 137 1.84 19.71 16.34
N SER A 138 2.44 19.66 17.52
CA SER A 138 3.79 20.17 17.77
C SER A 138 4.81 19.05 17.60
N TRP A 139 5.74 19.23 16.65
CA TRP A 139 6.80 18.30 16.33
C TRP A 139 8.14 18.82 16.85
N THR A 140 8.96 17.90 17.35
CA THR A 140 10.35 18.18 17.75
C THR A 140 11.27 17.31 16.92
N LEU A 141 12.22 17.92 16.22
CA LEU A 141 13.30 17.25 15.50
C LEU A 141 14.34 16.73 16.48
N ARG A 142 15.07 15.68 16.07
CA ARG A 142 16.33 15.33 16.74
C ARG A 142 17.31 16.51 16.70
N ASP A 143 18.15 16.59 17.72
CA ASP A 143 19.13 17.66 17.91
C ASP A 143 20.40 17.49 17.07
N ASP A 144 20.64 16.29 16.55
CA ASP A 144 21.86 15.90 15.85
C ASP A 144 21.77 15.92 14.32
N LEU A 145 20.63 16.32 13.75
CA LEU A 145 20.43 16.28 12.30
C LEU A 145 21.18 17.39 11.57
N THR A 146 21.97 16.98 10.57
CA THR A 146 22.71 17.85 9.65
C THR A 146 22.51 17.40 8.21
N TRP A 147 22.36 18.37 7.32
CA TRP A 147 22.45 18.19 5.88
C TRP A 147 23.84 17.68 5.48
N SER A 148 23.95 17.04 4.32
CA SER A 148 25.18 16.41 3.84
C SER A 148 26.30 17.39 3.50
N ASP A 149 26.00 18.69 3.50
CA ASP A 149 26.96 19.80 3.37
C ASP A 149 27.36 20.40 4.73
N GLY A 150 26.92 19.79 5.84
CA GLY A 150 27.26 20.17 7.21
C GLY A 150 26.33 21.21 7.83
N VAL A 151 25.41 21.81 7.07
CA VAL A 151 24.45 22.78 7.63
C VAL A 151 23.44 22.06 8.53
N PRO A 152 23.13 22.58 9.75
CA PRO A 152 22.12 21.98 10.62
C PRO A 152 20.73 21.94 9.96
N LEU A 153 20.03 20.80 10.06
CA LEU A 153 18.61 20.74 9.70
C LEU A 153 17.78 21.40 10.81
N THR A 154 16.90 22.33 10.46
CA THR A 154 16.10 23.07 11.44
C THR A 154 14.61 23.05 11.10
N ALA A 155 13.79 23.45 12.06
CA ALA A 155 12.36 23.69 11.85
C ALA A 155 12.07 24.72 10.73
N LYS A 156 13.01 25.63 10.46
CA LYS A 156 12.89 26.59 9.35
C LYS A 156 12.87 25.91 7.99
N ASP A 157 13.58 24.79 7.82
CA ASP A 157 13.55 24.02 6.58
C ASP A 157 12.17 23.43 6.30
N TYR A 158 11.46 22.97 7.34
CA TYR A 158 10.09 22.46 7.23
C TYR A 158 9.09 23.56 6.84
N ALA A 159 9.14 24.70 7.54
CA ALA A 159 8.29 25.85 7.22
C ALA A 159 8.57 26.41 5.82
N PHE A 160 9.84 26.52 5.44
CA PHE A 160 10.28 26.91 4.11
C PHE A 160 9.75 25.95 3.03
N THR A 161 9.89 24.64 3.27
CA THR A 161 9.43 23.62 2.32
C THR A 161 7.92 23.70 2.09
N TRP A 162 7.14 23.87 3.17
CA TRP A 162 5.70 24.06 3.06
C TRP A 162 5.34 25.31 2.24
N ALA A 163 5.99 26.44 2.49
CA ALA A 163 5.78 27.67 1.74
C ALA A 163 6.14 27.49 0.25
N LEU A 164 7.24 26.80 -0.05
CA LEU A 164 7.64 26.47 -1.41
C LEU A 164 6.59 25.62 -2.12
N MET A 165 5.99 24.64 -1.44
CA MET A 165 4.93 23.80 -2.01
C MET A 165 3.65 24.59 -2.35
N GLN A 166 3.39 25.72 -1.68
CA GLN A 166 2.27 26.60 -2.01
C GLN A 166 2.47 27.37 -3.32
N ASN A 167 3.71 27.52 -3.79
CA ASN A 167 3.97 28.07 -5.12
C ASN A 167 3.50 27.07 -6.19
N LEU A 168 2.40 27.41 -6.88
CA LEU A 168 1.79 26.56 -7.93
C LEU A 168 2.71 26.32 -9.13
N GLY A 169 3.78 27.12 -9.30
CA GLY A 169 4.81 26.89 -10.30
C GLY A 169 5.73 25.70 -9.98
N ILE A 170 5.83 25.29 -8.70
CA ILE A 170 6.61 24.12 -8.29
C ILE A 170 5.85 22.85 -8.66
N ARG A 171 6.49 21.97 -9.44
CA ARG A 171 5.88 20.76 -10.03
C ARG A 171 5.72 19.61 -9.03
N CYS A 172 5.22 19.91 -7.83
CA CYS A 172 5.03 18.99 -6.70
C CYS A 172 3.55 18.64 -6.45
N ASP A 173 2.70 18.66 -7.48
CA ASP A 173 1.24 18.53 -7.35
C ASP A 173 0.80 17.28 -6.57
N SER A 174 1.49 16.16 -6.75
CA SER A 174 1.22 14.93 -6.00
C SER A 174 1.40 15.10 -4.49
N ARG A 175 2.34 15.94 -4.06
CA ARG A 175 2.70 16.18 -2.65
C ARG A 175 1.76 17.21 -2.04
N ARG A 176 1.45 18.25 -2.82
CA ARG A 176 0.40 19.22 -2.47
C ARG A 176 -0.94 18.52 -2.26
N GLY A 177 -1.28 17.58 -3.15
CA GLY A 177 -2.48 16.75 -3.04
C GLY A 177 -2.49 15.86 -1.78
N SER A 178 -1.38 15.16 -1.49
CA SER A 178 -1.30 14.30 -0.30
C SER A 178 -1.33 15.06 1.04
N LEU A 179 -1.06 16.36 1.01
CA LEU A 179 -1.06 17.24 2.20
C LEU A 179 -2.18 18.29 2.13
N ALA A 180 -3.22 18.06 1.33
CA ALA A 180 -4.31 19.04 1.15
C ALA A 180 -5.10 19.35 2.44
N SER A 181 -5.04 18.46 3.44
CA SER A 181 -5.64 18.64 4.78
C SER A 181 -4.79 19.48 5.72
N VAL A 182 -3.53 19.74 5.40
CA VAL A 182 -2.65 20.64 6.17
C VAL A 182 -3.03 22.09 5.85
N ASP A 183 -3.18 22.88 6.90
CA ASP A 183 -3.47 24.32 6.87
C ASP A 183 -2.16 25.12 6.91
N SER A 184 -1.29 24.84 7.90
CA SER A 184 -0.02 25.55 8.05
C SER A 184 1.08 24.67 8.63
N VAL A 185 2.33 25.04 8.34
CA VAL A 185 3.54 24.54 8.99
C VAL A 185 4.37 25.74 9.43
N THR A 186 4.54 25.93 10.74
CA THR A 186 5.17 27.11 11.33
C THR A 186 6.33 26.70 12.23
N ALA A 187 7.52 27.23 12.00
CA ALA A 187 8.65 27.04 12.91
C ALA A 187 8.39 27.81 14.21
N THR A 188 8.45 27.13 15.35
CA THR A 188 8.24 27.70 16.69
C THR A 188 9.54 27.78 17.51
N GLY A 189 10.62 27.20 16.99
CA GLY A 189 11.97 27.26 17.53
C GLY A 189 12.97 26.71 16.50
N ASP A 190 14.19 26.42 16.92
CA ASP A 190 15.21 25.88 15.99
C ASP A 190 14.95 24.42 15.61
N ARG A 191 14.43 23.63 16.54
CA ARG A 191 14.12 22.20 16.34
C ARG A 191 12.64 21.88 16.53
N THR A 192 11.80 22.87 16.82
CA THR A 192 10.37 22.69 17.06
C THR A 192 9.55 23.43 16.01
N PHE A 193 8.49 22.79 15.54
CA PHE A 193 7.54 23.40 14.62
C PHE A 193 6.14 22.84 14.85
N GLU A 194 5.15 23.62 14.46
CA GLU A 194 3.74 23.24 14.54
C GLU A 194 3.18 22.96 13.16
N VAL A 195 2.35 21.94 13.07
CA VAL A 195 1.54 21.61 11.90
C VAL A 195 0.08 21.72 12.30
N LYS A 196 -0.66 22.59 11.61
CA LYS A 196 -2.09 22.74 11.80
C LYS A 196 -2.84 22.07 10.66
N PHE A 197 -3.87 21.30 10.98
CA PHE A 197 -4.76 20.69 10.00
C PHE A 197 -6.07 21.48 9.91
N LYS A 198 -6.74 21.40 8.75
CA LYS A 198 -8.01 22.10 8.50
C LYS A 198 -9.17 21.57 9.32
N GLU A 199 -9.10 20.28 9.68
CA GLU A 199 -10.11 19.58 10.46
C GLU A 199 -9.47 18.46 11.28
N ARG A 200 -10.22 17.92 12.24
CA ARG A 200 -9.79 16.76 13.03
C ARG A 200 -9.71 15.54 12.12
N TYR A 201 -8.58 14.84 12.16
CA TYR A 201 -8.38 13.62 11.40
C TYR A 201 -7.49 12.67 12.20
N TYR A 202 -7.99 11.47 12.49
CA TYR A 202 -7.31 10.49 13.35
C TYR A 202 -5.89 10.12 12.88
N ASN A 203 -5.64 10.24 11.58
CA ASN A 203 -4.39 9.88 10.92
C ASN A 203 -3.45 11.07 10.68
N ALA A 204 -3.83 12.28 11.05
CA ALA A 204 -3.12 13.52 10.72
C ALA A 204 -1.61 13.44 10.99
N ALA A 205 -1.22 13.09 12.22
CA ALA A 205 0.18 12.97 12.61
C ALA A 205 0.95 11.91 11.79
N VAL A 206 0.37 10.73 11.59
CA VAL A 206 1.03 9.64 10.87
C VAL A 206 1.14 9.94 9.38
N THR A 207 0.06 10.48 8.77
CA THR A 207 0.06 10.89 7.36
C THR A 207 1.11 11.95 7.09
N PHE A 208 1.17 13.01 7.91
CA PHE A 208 2.21 14.04 7.76
C PHE A 208 3.61 13.47 8.02
N GLY A 209 3.77 12.73 9.11
CA GLY A 209 5.04 12.16 9.53
C GLY A 209 5.66 11.16 8.55
N LEU A 210 4.83 10.49 7.72
CA LEU A 210 5.27 9.54 6.67
C LEU A 210 5.19 10.10 5.24
N SER A 211 4.76 11.35 5.05
CA SER A 211 4.56 11.91 3.69
C SER A 211 5.24 13.25 3.46
N PHE A 212 5.55 14.02 4.52
CA PHE A 212 6.18 15.32 4.37
C PHE A 212 7.67 15.16 4.06
N THR A 213 8.06 15.55 2.84
CA THR A 213 9.45 15.65 2.40
C THR A 213 9.97 17.06 2.64
N VAL A 214 11.14 17.19 3.27
CA VAL A 214 11.80 18.49 3.51
C VAL A 214 12.92 18.75 2.50
N VAL A 215 13.16 20.03 2.19
CA VAL A 215 14.26 20.54 1.36
C VAL A 215 15.12 21.55 2.16
N PRO A 216 16.44 21.68 1.89
CA PRO A 216 17.33 22.59 2.59
C PRO A 216 17.08 24.03 2.12
N SER A 217 16.57 24.86 3.01
CA SER A 217 16.24 26.26 2.72
C SER A 217 17.44 27.08 2.23
N HIS A 218 18.67 26.70 2.61
CA HIS A 218 19.91 27.37 2.22
C HIS A 218 20.42 26.99 0.83
N ALA A 219 20.00 25.86 0.27
CA ALA A 219 20.57 25.29 -0.96
C ALA A 219 19.57 25.15 -2.11
N VAL A 220 18.32 25.60 -1.93
CA VAL A 220 17.30 25.51 -2.98
C VAL A 220 16.71 26.89 -3.34
N PRO A 221 16.54 27.19 -4.64
CA PRO A 221 15.93 28.44 -5.07
C PRO A 221 14.41 28.41 -4.86
N THR A 222 13.83 29.57 -4.60
CA THR A 222 12.36 29.75 -4.51
C THR A 222 11.72 30.00 -5.88
N ASP A 223 12.50 30.43 -6.87
CA ASP A 223 12.04 30.56 -8.26
C ASP A 223 11.64 29.19 -8.81
N ALA A 224 10.43 29.12 -9.34
CA ALA A 224 9.86 27.85 -9.80
C ALA A 224 10.63 27.24 -10.97
N LYS A 225 11.12 28.05 -11.90
CA LYS A 225 11.85 27.55 -13.07
C LYS A 225 13.19 26.96 -12.64
N ALA A 226 13.94 27.67 -11.80
CA ALA A 226 15.20 27.21 -11.24
C ALA A 226 15.03 25.94 -10.39
N PHE A 227 14.04 25.93 -9.49
CA PHE A 227 13.77 24.78 -8.62
C PHE A 227 13.43 23.52 -9.43
N ASN A 228 12.52 23.66 -10.42
CA ASN A 228 12.08 22.56 -11.27
C ASN A 228 13.21 22.00 -12.18
N ALA A 229 14.30 22.75 -12.37
CA ALA A 229 15.46 22.32 -13.15
C ALA A 229 16.55 21.63 -12.30
N MET A 230 16.43 21.63 -10.96
CA MET A 230 17.44 21.00 -10.09
C MET A 230 17.48 19.48 -10.25
N LYS A 231 18.69 18.94 -10.39
CA LYS A 231 18.94 17.51 -10.60
C LYS A 231 19.34 16.77 -9.33
N GLN A 232 20.13 17.39 -8.47
CA GLN A 232 20.68 16.80 -7.25
C GLN A 232 20.27 17.60 -6.03
N HIS A 233 20.18 16.91 -4.90
CA HIS A 233 19.71 17.47 -3.66
C HIS A 233 20.67 17.12 -2.53
N VAL A 234 20.93 18.10 -1.67
CA VAL A 234 21.59 17.89 -0.39
C VAL A 234 20.58 17.16 0.51
N GLY A 235 20.97 16.02 1.08
CA GLY A 235 20.12 15.23 1.97
C GLY A 235 20.67 15.21 3.39
N TYR A 236 19.86 14.87 4.40
CA TYR A 236 20.33 14.74 5.78
C TYR A 236 20.35 13.29 6.28
N GLY A 237 19.97 12.32 5.44
CA GLY A 237 19.93 10.90 5.78
C GLY A 237 21.29 10.26 6.00
N PRO A 238 21.32 8.95 6.32
CA PRO A 238 22.53 8.22 6.67
C PRO A 238 23.50 8.03 5.51
N TYR A 239 23.05 8.15 4.28
CA TYR A 239 23.89 7.99 3.11
C TYR A 239 24.06 9.30 2.34
N ARG A 240 25.22 9.44 1.71
CA ARG A 240 25.49 10.45 0.68
C ARG A 240 25.68 9.80 -0.68
N ILE A 241 25.37 10.55 -1.74
CA ILE A 241 25.54 10.10 -3.13
C ILE A 241 27.02 10.18 -3.50
N VAL A 242 27.58 9.07 -3.99
CA VAL A 242 28.92 9.00 -4.57
C VAL A 242 28.85 9.09 -6.09
N GLU A 243 27.90 8.39 -6.70
CA GLU A 243 27.69 8.40 -8.14
C GLU A 243 26.20 8.29 -8.47
N TYR A 244 25.73 9.02 -9.48
CA TYR A 244 24.41 8.83 -10.07
C TYR A 244 24.51 8.91 -11.60
N SER A 245 24.18 7.81 -12.25
CA SER A 245 24.22 7.66 -13.70
C SER A 245 22.99 6.89 -14.21
N SER A 246 22.89 6.70 -15.53
CA SER A 246 21.89 5.81 -16.12
C SER A 246 22.10 4.33 -15.78
N GLN A 247 23.29 3.97 -15.27
CA GLN A 247 23.71 2.60 -14.99
C GLN A 247 23.58 2.25 -13.51
N ARG A 248 23.86 3.21 -12.61
CA ARG A 248 23.79 2.98 -11.17
C ARG A 248 23.55 4.23 -10.32
N LEU A 249 23.15 4.01 -9.07
CA LEU A 249 23.25 4.96 -7.97
C LEU A 249 24.11 4.32 -6.87
N LEU A 250 25.26 4.92 -6.56
CA LEU A 250 26.15 4.48 -5.50
C LEU A 250 26.03 5.42 -4.31
N LEU A 251 25.71 4.83 -3.16
CA LEU A 251 25.57 5.51 -1.88
C LEU A 251 26.63 5.00 -0.90
N THR A 252 27.15 5.89 -0.05
CA THR A 252 28.07 5.53 1.04
C THR A 252 27.60 6.13 2.35
N LEU A 253 27.79 5.38 3.44
CA LEU A 253 27.42 5.77 4.80
C LEU A 253 28.18 7.05 5.21
N ARG A 254 27.47 7.95 5.88
CA ARG A 254 28.05 9.13 6.51
C ARG A 254 28.56 8.80 7.91
N ASP A 255 29.72 9.35 8.27
CA ASP A 255 30.39 9.05 9.54
C ASP A 255 29.56 9.46 10.77
N GLU A 256 28.76 10.53 10.66
CA GLU A 256 27.88 10.96 11.75
C GLU A 256 26.89 9.86 12.16
N TYR A 257 26.38 9.09 11.19
CA TYR A 257 25.42 8.02 11.41
C TYR A 257 26.05 6.69 11.84
N ARG A 258 27.37 6.55 11.64
CA ARG A 258 28.14 5.47 12.28
C ARG A 258 28.27 5.70 13.78
N ALA A 259 28.47 6.95 14.20
CA ALA A 259 28.60 7.32 15.61
C ALA A 259 27.24 7.43 16.33
N LYS A 260 26.22 7.97 15.65
CA LYS A 260 24.88 8.19 16.19
C LYS A 260 23.81 7.70 15.22
N PRO A 261 23.54 6.38 15.17
CA PRO A 261 22.47 5.84 14.35
C PRO A 261 21.09 6.38 14.76
N PHE A 262 20.12 6.37 13.84
CA PHE A 262 18.71 6.47 14.24
C PHE A 262 18.34 5.28 15.14
N SER A 263 17.52 5.52 16.16
CA SER A 263 17.16 4.49 17.14
C SER A 263 16.45 3.28 16.51
N ILE A 264 15.72 3.50 15.43
CA ILE A 264 15.04 2.46 14.66
C ILE A 264 16.00 1.68 13.74
N TRP A 265 17.19 2.22 13.47
CA TRP A 265 18.17 1.73 12.51
C TRP A 265 19.53 1.61 13.19
N PRO A 266 19.76 0.56 13.99
CA PRO A 266 20.94 0.46 14.84
C PRO A 266 22.26 0.34 14.06
N CYS A 267 22.18 0.06 12.77
CA CYS A 267 23.32 -0.24 11.92
C CYS A 267 23.03 -0.02 10.43
N TYR A 268 24.11 0.10 9.66
CA TYR A 268 24.09 0.47 8.25
C TYR A 268 25.15 -0.31 7.48
N VAL A 269 24.80 -0.82 6.31
CA VAL A 269 25.80 -1.30 5.34
C VAL A 269 26.68 -0.13 4.87
N GLU A 270 27.97 -0.35 4.69
CA GLU A 270 28.92 0.72 4.37
C GLU A 270 28.59 1.42 3.05
N SER A 271 28.26 0.67 2.00
CA SER A 271 27.85 1.22 0.71
C SER A 271 26.70 0.44 0.09
N ILE A 272 25.86 1.14 -0.68
CA ILE A 272 24.74 0.55 -1.44
C ILE A 272 24.89 0.95 -2.90
N GLU A 273 25.01 -0.03 -3.80
CA GLU A 273 24.92 0.16 -5.23
C GLU A 273 23.56 -0.29 -5.74
N PHE A 274 22.72 0.65 -6.17
CA PHE A 274 21.54 0.34 -6.96
C PHE A 274 21.93 0.24 -8.43
N LYS A 275 22.03 -0.99 -8.94
CA LYS A 275 22.42 -1.29 -10.32
C LYS A 275 21.19 -1.42 -11.22
N TYR A 276 21.11 -0.62 -12.26
CA TYR A 276 19.93 -0.58 -13.14
C TYR A 276 20.02 -1.61 -14.28
N ILE A 277 19.12 -2.60 -14.26
CA ILE A 277 19.02 -3.73 -15.19
C ILE A 277 17.55 -3.86 -15.61
N THR A 278 17.21 -3.27 -16.75
CA THR A 278 15.84 -3.18 -17.27
C THR A 278 15.25 -4.53 -17.65
N ASP A 279 16.06 -5.39 -18.28
CA ASP A 279 15.64 -6.70 -18.72
C ASP A 279 15.55 -7.68 -17.54
N ASP A 280 14.39 -8.28 -17.35
CA ASP A 280 14.09 -9.11 -16.18
C ASP A 280 14.89 -10.43 -16.24
N ALA A 281 15.15 -10.98 -17.43
CA ALA A 281 15.94 -12.20 -17.61
C ALA A 281 17.43 -11.98 -17.30
N ASN A 282 18.02 -10.89 -17.80
CA ASN A 282 19.39 -10.49 -17.49
C ASN A 282 19.55 -10.18 -15.99
N ARG A 283 18.58 -9.51 -15.37
CA ARG A 283 18.62 -9.24 -13.93
C ARG A 283 18.59 -10.54 -13.11
N LEU A 284 17.72 -11.48 -13.48
CA LEU A 284 17.66 -12.80 -12.86
C LEU A 284 18.98 -13.58 -13.05
N GLU A 285 19.59 -13.50 -14.23
CA GLU A 285 20.88 -14.14 -14.52
C GLU A 285 22.03 -13.53 -13.71
N GLN A 286 22.05 -12.21 -13.53
CA GLN A 286 23.04 -11.56 -12.68
C GLN A 286 22.89 -11.93 -11.21
N LEU A 287 21.65 -12.06 -10.73
CA LEU A 287 21.36 -12.61 -9.41
C LEU A 287 21.83 -14.06 -9.29
N ARG A 288 21.52 -14.91 -10.29
CA ARG A 288 21.96 -16.31 -10.38
C ARG A 288 23.48 -16.47 -10.29
N ARG A 289 24.23 -15.55 -10.91
CA ARG A 289 25.70 -15.53 -10.91
C ARG A 289 26.33 -14.77 -9.73
N GLY A 290 25.54 -14.27 -8.78
CA GLY A 290 26.04 -13.49 -7.65
C GLY A 290 26.63 -12.13 -8.01
N LYS A 291 26.35 -11.59 -9.21
CA LYS A 291 26.74 -10.23 -9.63
C LYS A 291 25.85 -9.14 -9.02
N VAL A 292 24.71 -9.55 -8.47
CA VAL A 292 23.75 -8.75 -7.73
C VAL A 292 23.40 -9.52 -6.48
N ASP A 293 23.31 -8.82 -5.35
CA ASP A 293 22.95 -9.41 -4.07
C ASP A 293 21.46 -9.56 -3.90
N ILE A 294 20.69 -8.51 -4.21
CA ILE A 294 19.25 -8.50 -4.01
C ILE A 294 18.56 -8.11 -5.30
N ALA A 295 17.62 -8.92 -5.77
CA ALA A 295 16.77 -8.59 -6.90
C ALA A 295 15.42 -9.30 -6.82
N ALA A 296 14.38 -8.66 -7.35
CA ALA A 296 13.08 -9.31 -7.53
C ALA A 296 13.17 -10.49 -8.50
N ILE A 297 12.52 -11.61 -8.16
CA ILE A 297 12.42 -12.79 -9.02
C ILE A 297 11.08 -12.76 -9.74
N PRO A 298 10.99 -12.99 -11.06
CA PRO A 298 9.69 -13.15 -11.72
C PRO A 298 8.86 -14.27 -11.08
N SER A 299 7.58 -14.05 -10.78
CA SER A 299 6.74 -15.00 -10.02
C SER A 299 6.75 -16.43 -10.59
N GLY A 300 6.67 -16.60 -11.92
CA GLY A 300 6.71 -17.91 -12.56
C GLY A 300 8.08 -18.62 -12.51
N GLN A 301 9.15 -17.91 -12.14
CA GLN A 301 10.49 -18.47 -11.94
C GLN A 301 10.80 -18.70 -10.46
N PHE A 302 9.91 -18.30 -9.54
CA PHE A 302 10.21 -18.36 -8.11
C PHE A 302 10.45 -19.79 -7.62
N ALA A 303 9.60 -20.75 -8.00
CA ALA A 303 9.74 -22.15 -7.58
C ALA A 303 11.06 -22.75 -8.11
N SER A 304 11.26 -22.72 -9.43
CA SER A 304 12.43 -23.30 -10.12
C SER A 304 13.76 -22.68 -9.69
N MET A 305 13.78 -21.39 -9.32
CA MET A 305 14.99 -20.73 -8.81
C MET A 305 15.51 -21.39 -7.53
N GLY A 306 14.67 -22.07 -6.75
CA GLY A 306 15.10 -22.79 -5.54
C GLY A 306 15.99 -24.00 -5.83
N ASP A 307 15.78 -24.64 -6.98
CA ASP A 307 16.47 -25.86 -7.40
C ASP A 307 17.61 -25.56 -8.38
N ASP A 308 17.77 -24.29 -8.75
CA ASP A 308 18.81 -23.83 -9.67
C ASP A 308 20.21 -23.99 -9.05
N LYS A 309 21.00 -24.90 -9.63
CA LYS A 309 22.34 -25.24 -9.14
C LYS A 309 23.28 -24.04 -9.14
N THR A 310 23.24 -23.22 -10.19
CA THR A 310 24.12 -22.05 -10.32
C THR A 310 23.76 -20.98 -9.29
N PHE A 311 22.47 -20.74 -9.08
CA PHE A 311 22.01 -19.82 -8.03
C PHE A 311 22.51 -20.28 -6.67
N ARG A 312 22.23 -21.54 -6.29
CA ARG A 312 22.64 -22.09 -4.99
C ARG A 312 24.16 -22.11 -4.81
N SER A 313 24.92 -22.51 -5.83
CA SER A 313 26.39 -22.58 -5.75
C SER A 313 27.04 -21.20 -5.58
N ASN A 314 26.41 -20.14 -6.09
CA ASN A 314 26.84 -18.76 -5.89
C ASN A 314 26.26 -18.12 -4.61
N GLY A 315 25.76 -18.94 -3.68
CA GLY A 315 25.20 -18.48 -2.42
C GLY A 315 23.80 -17.88 -2.55
N GLY A 316 23.07 -18.16 -3.62
CA GLY A 316 21.70 -17.68 -3.81
C GLY A 316 20.71 -18.28 -2.82
N TRP A 317 19.83 -17.43 -2.29
CA TRP A 317 18.67 -17.79 -1.49
C TRP A 317 17.44 -17.01 -1.96
N ARG A 318 16.26 -17.62 -1.96
CA ARG A 318 15.00 -16.97 -2.36
C ARG A 318 14.01 -16.94 -1.22
N THR A 319 13.22 -15.88 -1.18
CA THR A 319 12.11 -15.72 -0.24
C THR A 319 11.03 -14.84 -0.85
N ALA A 320 9.91 -14.68 -0.17
CA ALA A 320 8.86 -13.75 -0.57
C ALA A 320 8.24 -13.10 0.66
N TYR A 321 7.89 -11.83 0.54
CA TYR A 321 7.25 -11.04 1.60
C TYR A 321 5.88 -10.54 1.15
N PRO A 322 4.92 -10.36 2.07
CA PRO A 322 3.59 -9.87 1.72
C PRO A 322 3.67 -8.44 1.19
N LEU A 323 2.84 -8.13 0.21
CA LEU A 323 2.59 -6.76 -0.23
C LEU A 323 1.30 -6.24 0.42
N PRO A 324 1.25 -4.95 0.79
CA PRO A 324 0.06 -4.33 1.34
C PRO A 324 -0.90 -4.03 0.19
N ASN A 325 -1.57 -5.06 -0.31
CA ASN A 325 -2.52 -4.92 -1.40
C ASN A 325 -3.61 -5.98 -1.33
N TYR A 326 -4.63 -5.76 -2.16
CA TYR A 326 -5.56 -6.81 -2.56
C TYR A 326 -5.92 -6.63 -4.03
N GLU A 327 -6.04 -7.73 -4.75
CA GLU A 327 -6.60 -7.83 -6.10
C GLU A 327 -8.11 -8.03 -5.99
N PHE A 328 -8.87 -7.37 -6.86
CA PHE A 328 -10.32 -7.42 -6.81
C PHE A 328 -10.96 -7.14 -8.17
N ILE A 329 -12.17 -7.68 -8.34
CA ILE A 329 -13.09 -7.23 -9.39
C ILE A 329 -13.97 -6.14 -8.79
N ALA A 330 -14.01 -4.99 -9.45
CA ALA A 330 -14.92 -3.90 -9.13
C ALA A 330 -16.22 -4.06 -9.92
N TRP A 331 -17.36 -4.00 -9.25
CA TRP A 331 -18.68 -4.08 -9.88
C TRP A 331 -19.32 -2.70 -9.91
N ASN A 332 -19.50 -2.11 -11.09
CA ASN A 332 -20.13 -0.79 -11.17
C ASN A 332 -21.57 -0.87 -10.65
N THR A 333 -21.91 -0.06 -9.66
CA THR A 333 -23.26 -0.05 -9.08
C THR A 333 -24.20 0.91 -9.81
N ARG A 334 -23.66 1.77 -10.68
CA ARG A 334 -24.39 2.78 -11.46
C ARG A 334 -24.38 2.42 -12.94
N ASP A 335 -25.45 2.73 -13.64
CA ASP A 335 -25.55 2.50 -15.08
C ASP A 335 -24.59 3.45 -15.84
N PRO A 336 -23.64 2.93 -16.66
CA PRO A 336 -22.71 3.75 -17.42
C PRO A 336 -23.37 4.75 -18.38
N GLU A 337 -24.59 4.48 -18.84
CA GLU A 337 -25.35 5.34 -19.76
C GLU A 337 -26.19 6.39 -19.01
N ASN A 338 -26.58 6.11 -17.77
CA ASN A 338 -27.27 7.05 -16.89
C ASN A 338 -26.90 6.79 -15.43
N LEU A 339 -25.95 7.57 -14.91
CA LEU A 339 -25.43 7.37 -13.57
C LEU A 339 -26.50 7.47 -12.47
N ASP A 340 -27.64 8.13 -12.70
CA ASP A 340 -28.70 8.20 -11.69
C ASP A 340 -29.45 6.87 -11.50
N ASN A 341 -29.29 5.93 -12.43
CA ASN A 341 -29.88 4.60 -12.38
C ASN A 341 -28.91 3.57 -11.79
N PRO A 342 -29.42 2.53 -11.10
CA PRO A 342 -28.62 1.37 -10.74
C PRO A 342 -28.16 0.63 -12.01
N HIS A 343 -26.96 0.06 -11.97
CA HIS A 343 -26.45 -0.75 -13.08
C HIS A 343 -27.41 -1.92 -13.38
N PRO A 344 -27.77 -2.18 -14.65
CA PRO A 344 -28.76 -3.21 -15.01
C PRO A 344 -28.38 -4.62 -14.51
N LEU A 345 -27.09 -4.95 -14.55
CA LEU A 345 -26.55 -6.21 -14.01
C LEU A 345 -26.18 -6.14 -12.52
N PHE A 346 -25.49 -5.08 -12.11
CA PHE A 346 -24.76 -5.05 -10.84
C PHE A 346 -25.34 -4.07 -9.81
N GLY A 347 -26.55 -3.56 -10.00
CA GLY A 347 -27.23 -2.72 -9.01
C GLY A 347 -27.52 -3.47 -7.71
N SER A 348 -27.87 -4.76 -7.80
CA SER A 348 -28.17 -5.61 -6.63
C SER A 348 -26.90 -6.16 -5.97
N ALA A 349 -26.77 -5.97 -4.65
CA ALA A 349 -25.70 -6.57 -3.87
C ALA A 349 -25.76 -8.12 -3.89
N ALA A 350 -26.96 -8.71 -3.96
CA ALA A 350 -27.12 -10.15 -4.05
C ALA A 350 -26.56 -10.72 -5.36
N VAL A 351 -26.75 -10.01 -6.48
CA VAL A 351 -26.11 -10.35 -7.76
C VAL A 351 -24.58 -10.27 -7.65
N ARG A 352 -24.04 -9.17 -7.10
CA ARG A 352 -22.58 -9.01 -6.91
C ARG A 352 -21.99 -10.11 -6.02
N ARG A 353 -22.69 -10.51 -4.95
CA ARG A 353 -22.30 -11.65 -4.09
C ARG A 353 -22.35 -12.98 -4.85
N ALA A 354 -23.36 -13.21 -5.68
CA ALA A 354 -23.44 -14.40 -6.54
C ALA A 354 -22.26 -14.46 -7.52
N MET A 355 -21.81 -13.32 -8.05
CA MET A 355 -20.63 -13.27 -8.92
C MET A 355 -19.34 -13.70 -8.23
N THR A 356 -19.20 -13.57 -6.91
CA THR A 356 -18.02 -14.08 -6.20
C THR A 356 -17.94 -15.61 -6.21
N HIS A 357 -19.08 -16.30 -6.20
CA HIS A 357 -19.10 -17.76 -6.35
C HIS A 357 -18.60 -18.24 -7.72
N LEU A 358 -18.46 -17.35 -8.71
CA LEU A 358 -17.90 -17.65 -10.04
C LEU A 358 -16.39 -17.43 -10.14
N VAL A 359 -15.74 -16.99 -9.06
CA VAL A 359 -14.29 -16.75 -9.04
C VAL A 359 -13.61 -17.89 -8.27
N ASP A 360 -12.93 -18.78 -8.99
CA ASP A 360 -12.08 -19.81 -8.39
C ASP A 360 -10.78 -19.20 -7.84
N ARG A 361 -10.90 -18.63 -6.64
CA ARG A 361 -9.79 -17.93 -5.96
C ARG A 361 -8.65 -18.89 -5.60
N ASP A 362 -8.93 -20.17 -5.36
CA ASP A 362 -7.91 -21.18 -5.09
C ASP A 362 -7.09 -21.49 -6.34
N HIS A 363 -7.75 -21.71 -7.48
CA HIS A 363 -7.09 -21.89 -8.76
C HIS A 363 -6.27 -20.66 -9.17
N ILE A 364 -6.80 -19.44 -8.98
CA ILE A 364 -6.05 -18.20 -9.25
C ILE A 364 -4.79 -18.13 -8.39
N VAL A 365 -4.88 -18.40 -7.09
CA VAL A 365 -3.72 -18.38 -6.19
C VAL A 365 -2.68 -19.41 -6.59
N LYS A 366 -3.11 -20.65 -6.84
CA LYS A 366 -2.20 -21.77 -7.12
C LYS A 366 -1.57 -21.67 -8.52
N GLU A 367 -2.39 -21.58 -9.55
CA GLU A 367 -1.96 -21.76 -10.95
C GLU A 367 -1.59 -20.43 -11.61
N VAL A 368 -2.33 -19.35 -11.34
CA VAL A 368 -2.12 -18.03 -11.98
C VAL A 368 -1.12 -17.16 -11.21
N ARG A 369 -1.09 -17.27 -9.89
CA ARG A 369 -0.16 -16.55 -9.01
C ARG A 369 0.98 -17.43 -8.51
N HIS A 370 1.08 -18.68 -8.96
CA HIS A 370 2.17 -19.62 -8.62
C HIS A 370 2.37 -19.80 -7.11
N GLY A 371 1.28 -19.79 -6.33
CA GLY A 371 1.33 -19.85 -4.87
C GLY A 371 1.84 -18.57 -4.18
N LEU A 372 2.18 -17.52 -4.93
CA LEU A 372 2.65 -16.21 -4.41
C LEU A 372 1.50 -15.25 -4.13
N ALA A 373 0.39 -15.77 -3.61
CA ALA A 373 -0.76 -15.00 -3.20
C ALA A 373 -1.51 -15.71 -2.06
N ARG A 374 -2.35 -14.97 -1.35
CA ARG A 374 -3.23 -15.50 -0.30
C ARG A 374 -4.63 -14.97 -0.51
N LYS A 375 -5.63 -15.86 -0.45
CA LYS A 375 -7.05 -15.47 -0.49
C LYS A 375 -7.37 -14.52 0.67
N VAL A 376 -8.06 -13.43 0.34
CA VAL A 376 -8.62 -12.46 1.30
C VAL A 376 -10.01 -12.03 0.82
N ASN A 377 -10.86 -11.52 1.71
CA ASN A 377 -12.24 -11.11 1.43
C ASN A 377 -12.57 -9.68 1.84
N GLY A 378 -11.56 -8.89 2.22
CA GLY A 378 -11.77 -7.60 2.84
C GLY A 378 -11.04 -6.44 2.17
N PRO A 379 -11.45 -5.20 2.47
CA PRO A 379 -10.78 -3.99 1.99
C PRO A 379 -9.53 -3.63 2.82
N TYR A 380 -9.20 -4.44 3.83
CA TYR A 380 -8.08 -4.24 4.74
C TYR A 380 -6.94 -5.19 4.47
N TRP A 381 -5.73 -4.77 4.84
CA TRP A 381 -4.54 -5.59 4.64
C TRP A 381 -4.50 -6.71 5.66
N PHE A 382 -4.38 -7.96 5.21
CA PHE A 382 -4.00 -9.05 6.09
C PHE A 382 -2.48 -9.02 6.30
N PRO A 383 -1.94 -9.09 7.54
CA PRO A 383 -2.56 -9.54 8.79
C PRO A 383 -2.93 -8.42 9.79
N ASP A 384 -3.24 -7.21 9.32
CA ASP A 384 -3.55 -6.08 10.21
C ASP A 384 -4.75 -6.37 11.12
N ALA A 385 -4.78 -5.77 12.31
CA ALA A 385 -5.88 -5.89 13.26
C ALA A 385 -7.24 -5.46 12.68
N ASP A 386 -7.24 -4.60 11.65
CA ASP A 386 -8.44 -4.21 10.89
C ASP A 386 -9.08 -5.32 10.08
N TYR A 387 -8.27 -6.32 9.69
CA TYR A 387 -8.77 -7.47 8.97
C TYR A 387 -9.52 -8.40 9.93
N ASP A 388 -10.84 -8.24 9.99
CA ASP A 388 -11.72 -9.16 10.71
C ASP A 388 -11.73 -10.56 10.05
N THR A 389 -11.09 -11.53 10.69
CA THR A 389 -11.00 -12.91 10.23
C THR A 389 -12.29 -13.71 10.42
N SER A 390 -13.30 -13.16 11.12
CA SER A 390 -14.60 -13.81 11.30
C SER A 390 -15.53 -13.66 10.09
N VAL A 391 -15.25 -12.70 9.18
CA VAL A 391 -16.00 -12.53 7.94
C VAL A 391 -15.77 -13.77 7.04
N PRO A 392 -16.81 -14.52 6.66
CA PRO A 392 -16.65 -15.77 5.94
C PRO A 392 -16.17 -15.56 4.51
N GLN A 393 -15.40 -16.51 3.99
CA GLN A 393 -14.98 -16.55 2.60
C GLN A 393 -16.08 -17.18 1.75
N ILE A 394 -16.50 -16.52 0.66
CA ILE A 394 -17.46 -17.07 -0.31
C ILE A 394 -16.78 -18.15 -1.17
N PRO A 395 -17.20 -19.43 -1.13
CA PRO A 395 -16.55 -20.50 -1.89
C PRO A 395 -16.84 -20.40 -3.39
N PHE A 396 -15.97 -21.00 -4.22
CA PHE A 396 -16.26 -21.20 -5.64
C PHE A 396 -17.36 -22.26 -5.80
N ASP A 397 -18.52 -21.85 -6.32
CA ASP A 397 -19.67 -22.72 -6.54
C ASP A 397 -20.59 -22.13 -7.64
N PRO A 398 -20.34 -22.46 -8.92
CA PRO A 398 -21.15 -21.95 -10.02
C PRO A 398 -22.63 -22.35 -9.96
N LEU A 399 -22.97 -23.48 -9.33
CA LEU A 399 -24.36 -23.90 -9.18
C LEU A 399 -25.08 -23.04 -8.13
N LYS A 400 -24.41 -22.73 -7.02
CA LYS A 400 -24.90 -21.78 -6.04
C LYS A 400 -25.06 -20.38 -6.62
N ALA A 401 -24.08 -19.92 -7.41
CA ALA A 401 -24.16 -18.65 -8.12
C ALA A 401 -25.43 -18.58 -8.98
N ARG A 402 -25.65 -19.60 -9.83
CA ARG A 402 -26.86 -19.68 -10.68
C ARG A 402 -28.14 -19.64 -9.85
N SER A 403 -28.23 -20.41 -8.77
CA SER A 403 -29.41 -20.42 -7.90
C SER A 403 -29.67 -19.06 -7.22
N LEU A 404 -28.62 -18.33 -6.85
CA LEU A 404 -28.75 -16.97 -6.29
C LEU A 404 -29.21 -15.97 -7.36
N LEU A 405 -28.69 -16.08 -8.58
CA LEU A 405 -29.11 -15.25 -9.71
C LEU A 405 -30.58 -15.52 -10.10
N GLU A 406 -31.02 -16.79 -10.08
CA GLU A 406 -32.42 -17.17 -10.31
C GLU A 406 -33.38 -16.53 -9.30
N LYS A 407 -32.98 -16.43 -8.02
CA LYS A 407 -33.77 -15.72 -7.00
C LYS A 407 -33.89 -14.22 -7.26
N GLU A 408 -32.90 -13.64 -7.93
CA GLU A 408 -32.91 -12.24 -8.37
C GLU A 408 -33.67 -12.03 -9.70
N GLY A 409 -34.27 -13.09 -10.24
CA GLY A 409 -35.13 -13.07 -11.43
C GLY A 409 -34.42 -13.41 -12.74
N TRP A 410 -33.13 -13.79 -12.71
CA TRP A 410 -32.38 -14.20 -13.90
C TRP A 410 -32.76 -15.61 -14.34
N LYS A 411 -33.09 -15.80 -15.61
CA LYS A 411 -33.46 -17.12 -16.16
C LYS A 411 -32.63 -17.46 -17.37
N MET A 412 -32.31 -18.73 -17.54
CA MET A 412 -31.57 -19.17 -18.73
C MET A 412 -32.43 -18.99 -19.98
N ASN A 413 -31.91 -18.28 -20.98
CA ASN A 413 -32.53 -18.17 -22.30
C ASN A 413 -32.11 -19.32 -23.23
N ALA A 414 -32.68 -19.36 -24.44
CA ALA A 414 -32.42 -20.42 -25.42
C ALA A 414 -30.95 -20.49 -25.89
N LYS A 415 -30.14 -19.45 -25.65
CA LYS A 415 -28.72 -19.40 -26.00
C LYS A 415 -27.81 -19.88 -24.87
N GLY A 416 -28.37 -20.33 -23.74
CA GLY A 416 -27.60 -20.70 -22.56
C GLY A 416 -26.98 -19.50 -21.84
N VAL A 417 -27.61 -18.33 -21.94
CA VAL A 417 -27.22 -17.11 -21.20
C VAL A 417 -28.35 -16.73 -20.24
N LEU A 418 -28.01 -16.28 -19.04
CA LEU A 418 -29.00 -15.74 -18.12
C LEU A 418 -29.59 -14.44 -18.67
N GLU A 419 -30.89 -14.24 -18.48
CA GLU A 419 -31.63 -13.08 -18.99
C GLU A 419 -32.67 -12.63 -17.95
N LYS A 420 -32.85 -11.32 -17.82
CA LYS A 420 -33.87 -10.68 -16.99
C LYS A 420 -34.36 -9.43 -17.71
N ASP A 421 -35.69 -9.29 -17.84
CA ASP A 421 -36.33 -8.12 -18.45
C ASP A 421 -35.76 -7.76 -19.85
N GLY A 422 -35.44 -8.78 -20.65
CA GLY A 422 -34.85 -8.64 -22.00
C GLY A 422 -33.35 -8.31 -22.03
N VAL A 423 -32.69 -8.20 -20.87
CA VAL A 423 -31.26 -7.96 -20.75
C VAL A 423 -30.53 -9.29 -20.53
N GLU A 424 -29.65 -9.68 -21.44
CA GLU A 424 -28.74 -10.82 -21.25
C GLU A 424 -27.67 -10.47 -20.20
N PHE A 425 -27.29 -11.43 -19.34
CA PHE A 425 -26.19 -11.30 -18.38
C PHE A 425 -24.85 -11.41 -19.09
N ARG A 426 -24.55 -10.36 -19.85
CA ARG A 426 -23.31 -10.19 -20.61
C ARG A 426 -22.68 -8.86 -20.27
N PHE A 427 -21.39 -8.86 -20.01
CA PHE A 427 -20.68 -7.63 -19.67
C PHE A 427 -19.21 -7.65 -20.07
N GLU A 428 -18.60 -6.47 -20.06
CA GLU A 428 -17.17 -6.29 -20.25
C GLU A 428 -16.41 -6.37 -18.90
N LEU A 429 -15.38 -7.22 -18.83
CA LEU A 429 -14.38 -7.17 -17.77
C LEU A 429 -13.13 -6.45 -18.27
N LEU A 430 -12.99 -5.20 -17.86
CA LEU A 430 -11.87 -4.34 -18.27
C LEU A 430 -10.60 -4.66 -17.48
N VAL A 431 -9.46 -4.76 -18.18
CA VAL A 431 -8.14 -4.95 -17.58
C VAL A 431 -7.08 -4.09 -18.24
N ILE A 432 -6.02 -3.78 -17.49
CA ILE A 432 -4.81 -3.19 -18.07
C ILE A 432 -4.08 -4.26 -18.91
N ALA A 433 -3.68 -3.90 -20.13
CA ALA A 433 -3.03 -4.79 -21.09
C ALA A 433 -1.67 -5.32 -20.60
N SER A 434 -1.72 -6.44 -19.88
CA SER A 434 -0.56 -7.21 -19.42
C SER A 434 -1.00 -8.63 -19.05
N GLU A 435 -0.10 -9.59 -19.13
CA GLU A 435 -0.38 -10.99 -18.75
C GLU A 435 -0.78 -11.12 -17.27
N LEU A 436 -0.27 -10.24 -16.41
CA LEU A 436 -0.63 -10.19 -15.00
C LEU A 436 -2.15 -10.11 -14.78
N TRP A 437 -2.86 -9.36 -15.64
CA TRP A 437 -4.30 -9.11 -15.51
C TRP A 437 -5.15 -9.92 -16.51
N LYS A 438 -4.63 -10.19 -17.71
CA LYS A 438 -5.34 -10.98 -18.72
C LYS A 438 -5.55 -12.43 -18.27
N ALA A 439 -4.50 -13.09 -17.76
CA ALA A 439 -4.58 -14.49 -17.36
C ALA A 439 -5.67 -14.77 -16.31
N PRO A 440 -5.76 -14.05 -15.16
CA PRO A 440 -6.84 -14.28 -14.21
C PRO A 440 -8.22 -13.89 -14.78
N ALA A 441 -8.32 -12.83 -15.59
CA ALA A 441 -9.60 -12.42 -16.17
C ALA A 441 -10.18 -13.47 -17.14
N LEU A 442 -9.34 -14.14 -17.93
CA LEU A 442 -9.76 -15.22 -18.83
C LEU A 442 -10.22 -16.47 -18.07
N VAL A 443 -9.54 -16.80 -16.97
CA VAL A 443 -9.97 -17.88 -16.05
C VAL A 443 -11.35 -17.57 -15.47
N ILE A 444 -11.55 -16.35 -14.96
CA ILE A 444 -12.83 -15.89 -14.43
C ILE A 444 -13.93 -15.94 -15.49
N ALA A 445 -13.64 -15.48 -16.71
CA ALA A 445 -14.59 -15.52 -17.82
C ALA A 445 -15.05 -16.95 -18.14
N ARG A 446 -14.11 -17.89 -18.27
CA ARG A 446 -14.40 -19.31 -18.49
C ARG A 446 -15.25 -19.91 -17.38
N ASP A 447 -14.94 -19.61 -16.11
CA ASP A 447 -15.66 -20.18 -14.97
C ASP A 447 -17.06 -19.60 -14.81
N ALA A 448 -17.27 -18.34 -15.19
CA ALA A 448 -18.58 -17.69 -15.22
C ALA A 448 -19.55 -18.31 -16.26
N GLU A 449 -19.03 -18.85 -17.36
CA GLU A 449 -19.87 -19.51 -18.38
C GLU A 449 -20.64 -20.72 -17.81
N LYS A 450 -20.10 -21.39 -16.78
CA LYS A 450 -20.74 -22.53 -16.10
C LYS A 450 -22.08 -22.15 -15.45
N ALA A 451 -22.30 -20.87 -15.18
CA ALA A 451 -23.54 -20.33 -14.64
C ALA A 451 -24.39 -19.56 -15.68
N GLY A 452 -24.02 -19.57 -16.96
CA GLY A 452 -24.71 -18.82 -18.02
C GLY A 452 -24.40 -17.32 -18.04
N VAL A 453 -23.28 -16.90 -17.44
CA VAL A 453 -22.82 -15.51 -17.48
C VAL A 453 -21.76 -15.36 -18.57
N LYS A 454 -21.91 -14.36 -19.44
CA LYS A 454 -20.97 -14.12 -20.56
C LYS A 454 -20.07 -12.92 -20.29
N ILE A 455 -18.77 -13.17 -20.16
CA ILE A 455 -17.77 -12.12 -19.88
C ILE A 455 -16.89 -11.92 -21.11
N THR A 456 -16.82 -10.68 -21.59
CA THR A 456 -15.82 -10.28 -22.61
C THR A 456 -14.65 -9.61 -21.92
N VAL A 457 -13.45 -10.20 -21.98
CA VAL A 457 -12.24 -9.62 -21.39
C VAL A 457 -11.64 -8.61 -22.35
N THR A 458 -11.66 -7.33 -21.97
CA THR A 458 -11.07 -6.25 -22.77
C THR A 458 -9.80 -5.76 -22.11
N ALA A 459 -8.67 -5.96 -22.78
CA ALA A 459 -7.37 -5.50 -22.31
C ALA A 459 -6.95 -4.20 -23.00
N VAL A 460 -6.78 -3.12 -22.23
CA VAL A 460 -6.49 -1.78 -22.77
C VAL A 460 -5.20 -1.19 -22.19
N PRO A 461 -4.51 -0.28 -22.90
CA PRO A 461 -3.41 0.49 -22.33
C PRO A 461 -3.84 1.29 -21.11
N GLY A 462 -2.93 1.56 -20.16
CA GLY A 462 -3.25 2.22 -18.89
C GLY A 462 -3.97 3.58 -19.01
N LYS A 463 -3.68 4.36 -20.06
CA LYS A 463 -4.41 5.63 -20.31
C LYS A 463 -5.88 5.40 -20.63
N ALA A 464 -6.19 4.38 -21.45
CA ALA A 464 -7.57 4.02 -21.79
C ALA A 464 -8.30 3.37 -20.61
N PHE A 465 -7.57 2.64 -19.76
CA PHE A 465 -8.12 2.11 -18.50
C PHE A 465 -8.65 3.23 -17.58
N GLY A 466 -8.12 4.46 -17.70
CA GLY A 466 -8.57 5.63 -16.93
C GLY A 466 -10.05 5.99 -17.09
N ARG A 467 -10.81 5.39 -18.03
CA ARG A 467 -12.26 5.58 -18.11
C ARG A 467 -13.03 5.11 -16.87
N ILE A 468 -12.40 4.30 -15.99
CA ILE A 468 -12.99 3.91 -14.70
C ILE A 468 -13.33 5.12 -13.82
N TYR A 469 -12.57 6.21 -13.92
CA TYR A 469 -12.83 7.43 -13.14
C TYR A 469 -14.07 8.20 -13.65
N GLU A 470 -14.62 7.80 -14.79
CA GLU A 470 -15.83 8.37 -15.39
C GLU A 470 -17.02 7.42 -15.27
N HIS A 471 -16.91 6.33 -14.50
CA HIS A 471 -17.94 5.29 -14.36
C HIS A 471 -18.32 4.60 -15.68
N ARG A 472 -17.46 4.69 -16.72
CA ARG A 472 -17.67 4.10 -18.04
C ARG A 472 -17.14 2.66 -18.14
N PHE A 473 -17.74 1.75 -17.37
CA PHE A 473 -17.38 0.33 -17.33
C PHE A 473 -18.50 -0.49 -16.66
N ASP A 474 -18.60 -1.79 -16.97
CA ASP A 474 -19.46 -2.71 -16.21
C ASP A 474 -18.70 -3.29 -15.00
N ALA A 475 -17.51 -3.85 -15.27
CA ALA A 475 -16.58 -4.35 -14.26
C ALA A 475 -15.12 -4.15 -14.67
N PHE A 476 -14.22 -4.06 -13.68
CA PHE A 476 -12.78 -4.08 -13.96
C PHE A 476 -12.03 -4.92 -12.93
N LEU A 477 -10.89 -5.50 -13.34
CA LEU A 477 -9.98 -6.22 -12.44
C LEU A 477 -8.69 -5.43 -12.27
N VAL A 478 -8.34 -5.13 -11.01
CA VAL A 478 -7.13 -4.40 -10.64
C VAL A 478 -6.67 -4.82 -9.23
N ARG A 479 -5.61 -4.19 -8.73
CA ARG A 479 -5.27 -4.18 -7.30
C ARG A 479 -5.43 -2.81 -6.68
N ASN A 480 -5.72 -2.78 -5.40
CA ASN A 480 -5.57 -1.60 -4.57
C ASN A 480 -4.29 -1.72 -3.74
N GLY A 481 -3.50 -0.65 -3.67
CA GLY A 481 -2.33 -0.56 -2.81
C GLY A 481 -2.71 0.09 -1.49
N LEU A 482 -2.41 -0.60 -0.40
CA LEU A 482 -2.58 -0.13 0.98
C LEU A 482 -1.25 0.43 1.50
N LYS A 483 -1.33 1.32 2.50
CA LYS A 483 -0.17 2.07 3.00
C LYS A 483 0.05 1.88 4.52
N PRO A 484 0.18 0.65 5.04
CA PRO A 484 0.51 0.45 6.45
C PRO A 484 1.85 1.14 6.76
N PRO A 485 2.02 1.76 7.94
CA PRO A 485 1.16 1.75 9.12
C PRO A 485 0.08 2.84 9.13
N VAL A 486 -0.11 3.59 8.04
CA VAL A 486 -1.23 4.53 7.93
C VAL A 486 -2.51 3.71 8.03
N GLU A 487 -3.26 3.95 9.11
CA GLU A 487 -4.49 3.22 9.36
C GLU A 487 -5.45 3.40 8.17
N PRO A 488 -5.92 2.33 7.52
CA PRO A 488 -6.66 2.43 6.26
C PRO A 488 -7.94 3.24 6.43
N ASP A 489 -8.06 4.32 5.64
CA ASP A 489 -9.27 5.13 5.51
C ASP A 489 -10.02 4.72 4.25
N GLN A 490 -11.19 4.10 4.43
CA GLN A 490 -12.00 3.58 3.34
C GLN A 490 -12.97 4.62 2.77
N PHE A 491 -13.08 5.80 3.39
CA PHE A 491 -13.93 6.89 2.93
C PHE A 491 -13.61 7.28 1.48
N GLU A 492 -12.33 7.35 1.12
CA GLU A 492 -11.90 7.77 -0.22
C GLU A 492 -12.45 6.85 -1.33
N LEU A 493 -12.62 5.56 -1.04
CA LEU A 493 -13.01 4.54 -2.00
C LEU A 493 -14.50 4.20 -1.97
N PHE A 494 -15.24 4.51 -0.90
CA PHE A 494 -16.61 3.99 -0.74
C PHE A 494 -17.64 5.00 -0.26
N HIS A 495 -17.23 6.21 0.17
CA HIS A 495 -18.21 7.24 0.54
C HIS A 495 -18.92 7.80 -0.70
N SER A 496 -20.23 8.02 -0.61
CA SER A 496 -21.07 8.45 -1.73
C SER A 496 -20.70 9.83 -2.28
N SER A 497 -20.18 10.73 -1.44
CA SER A 497 -19.68 12.05 -1.87
C SER A 497 -18.55 11.97 -2.91
N LEU A 498 -17.90 10.80 -3.02
CA LEU A 498 -16.85 10.52 -4.02
C LEU A 498 -17.35 9.65 -5.16
N ALA A 499 -18.64 9.30 -5.23
CA ALA A 499 -19.28 8.55 -6.32
C ALA A 499 -19.54 9.40 -7.59
N ARG A 500 -18.90 10.57 -7.69
CA ARG A 500 -18.98 11.50 -8.83
C ARG A 500 -17.90 11.22 -9.87
N ALA A 501 -18.03 11.79 -11.06
CA ALA A 501 -16.96 11.75 -12.05
C ALA A 501 -15.64 12.29 -11.47
N LYS A 502 -14.55 11.56 -11.71
CA LYS A 502 -13.19 11.78 -11.18
C LYS A 502 -13.06 11.62 -9.66
N GLY A 503 -14.07 11.10 -8.99
CA GLY A 503 -13.97 10.65 -7.60
C GLY A 503 -13.33 9.26 -7.51
N ASN A 504 -12.87 8.92 -6.30
CA ASN A 504 -12.17 7.65 -6.03
C ASN A 504 -13.09 6.51 -5.61
N ASN A 505 -14.39 6.78 -5.40
CA ASN A 505 -15.39 5.73 -5.33
C ASN A 505 -15.71 5.26 -6.75
N TRP A 506 -14.87 4.35 -7.25
CA TRP A 506 -14.88 3.92 -8.64
C TRP A 506 -16.15 3.21 -9.07
N VAL A 507 -16.80 2.48 -8.15
CA VAL A 507 -18.03 1.72 -8.44
C VAL A 507 -19.30 2.53 -8.25
N GLY A 508 -19.17 3.78 -7.82
CA GLY A 508 -20.30 4.66 -7.59
C GLY A 508 -21.21 4.22 -6.44
N LEU A 509 -20.68 3.48 -5.45
CA LEU A 509 -21.46 3.01 -4.31
C LEU A 509 -22.07 4.21 -3.57
N ALA A 510 -23.37 4.15 -3.31
CA ALA A 510 -24.08 5.15 -2.53
C ALA A 510 -24.98 4.45 -1.51
N ASP A 511 -24.48 4.33 -0.28
CA ASP A 511 -25.17 3.67 0.82
C ASP A 511 -25.06 4.55 2.08
N PRO A 512 -26.18 5.02 2.65
CA PRO A 512 -26.15 5.99 3.75
C PRO A 512 -25.62 5.39 5.06
N ASP A 513 -25.69 4.07 5.25
CA ASP A 513 -25.11 3.41 6.42
C ASP A 513 -23.58 3.32 6.27
N VAL A 514 -23.08 3.08 5.04
CA VAL A 514 -21.65 3.12 4.74
C VAL A 514 -21.11 4.52 5.00
N ASP A 515 -21.80 5.54 4.50
CA ASP A 515 -21.40 6.94 4.66
C ASP A 515 -21.26 7.32 6.14
N ARG A 516 -22.32 7.11 6.92
CA ARG A 516 -22.33 7.39 8.37
C ARG A 516 -21.21 6.67 9.12
N LEU A 517 -20.95 5.41 8.78
CA LEU A 517 -19.91 4.62 9.42
C LEU A 517 -18.51 5.17 9.10
N LEU A 518 -18.23 5.49 7.84
CA LEU A 518 -16.94 6.03 7.41
C LEU A 518 -16.69 7.45 7.96
N GLU A 519 -17.73 8.28 8.03
CA GLU A 519 -17.69 9.57 8.73
C GLU A 519 -17.35 9.40 10.22
N SER A 520 -18.00 8.44 10.89
CA SER A 520 -17.75 8.12 12.29
C SER A 520 -16.32 7.63 12.54
N VAL A 521 -15.77 6.80 11.63
CA VAL A 521 -14.36 6.38 11.68
C VAL A 521 -13.43 7.60 11.66
N ARG A 522 -13.66 8.55 10.74
CA ARG A 522 -12.81 9.74 10.60
C ARG A 522 -12.79 10.65 11.83
N GLN A 523 -13.93 10.77 12.51
CA GLN A 523 -14.09 11.61 13.70
C GLN A 523 -13.65 10.95 15.02
N THR A 524 -13.41 9.63 15.03
CA THR A 524 -13.07 8.89 16.25
C THR A 524 -11.55 8.86 16.50
N LEU A 525 -11.05 9.65 17.44
CA LEU A 525 -9.62 9.66 17.81
C LEU A 525 -9.19 8.46 18.68
N ASP A 526 -10.10 7.91 19.48
CA ASP A 526 -9.83 6.72 20.30
C ASP A 526 -9.57 5.49 19.42
N ARG A 527 -8.35 4.95 19.47
CA ARG A 527 -7.90 3.87 18.60
C ARG A 527 -8.72 2.58 18.80
N GLY A 528 -9.09 2.25 20.03
CA GLY A 528 -9.86 1.04 20.32
C GLY A 528 -11.28 1.08 19.77
N LYS A 529 -11.98 2.22 19.96
CA LYS A 529 -13.30 2.49 19.37
C LYS A 529 -13.23 2.52 17.85
N ARG A 530 -12.23 3.20 17.27
CA ARG A 530 -12.05 3.29 15.82
C ARG A 530 -11.77 1.94 15.17
N LEU A 531 -10.95 1.08 15.80
CA LEU A 531 -10.73 -0.30 15.33
C LEU A 531 -12.04 -1.09 15.25
N ARG A 532 -12.93 -0.96 16.25
CA ARG A 532 -14.25 -1.62 16.20
C ARG A 532 -15.10 -1.11 15.03
N LEU A 533 -15.17 0.20 14.81
CA LEU A 533 -15.89 0.78 13.67
C LEU A 533 -15.35 0.29 12.32
N ARG A 534 -14.03 0.19 12.17
CA ARG A 534 -13.40 -0.34 10.95
C ARG A 534 -13.69 -1.83 10.73
N ARG A 535 -13.71 -2.64 11.79
CA ARG A 535 -14.18 -4.04 11.68
C ARG A 535 -15.66 -4.14 11.32
N THR A 536 -16.51 -3.26 11.86
CA THR A 536 -17.91 -3.13 11.41
C THR A 536 -17.98 -2.82 9.92
N PHE A 537 -17.11 -1.93 9.41
CA PHE A 537 -17.05 -1.66 7.98
C PHE A 537 -16.61 -2.88 7.17
N HIS A 538 -15.68 -3.70 7.67
CA HIS A 538 -15.33 -4.96 6.99
C HIS A 538 -16.53 -5.89 6.84
N ALA A 539 -17.32 -6.09 7.90
CA ALA A 539 -18.54 -6.90 7.83
C ALA A 539 -19.58 -6.29 6.87
N MET A 540 -19.74 -4.96 6.90
CA MET A 540 -20.64 -4.25 6.00
C MET A 540 -20.19 -4.30 4.53
N PHE A 541 -18.88 -4.29 4.28
CA PHE A 541 -18.29 -4.42 2.96
C PHE A 541 -18.67 -5.76 2.30
N ASP A 542 -18.75 -6.85 3.06
CA ASP A 542 -19.28 -8.13 2.55
C ASP A 542 -20.77 -8.02 2.19
N GLN A 543 -21.57 -7.30 2.99
CA GLN A 543 -23.01 -7.13 2.74
C GLN A 543 -23.30 -6.29 1.50
N VAL A 544 -22.71 -5.09 1.40
CA VAL A 544 -22.88 -4.20 0.25
C VAL A 544 -22.06 -4.65 -0.96
N HIS A 545 -21.07 -5.51 -0.75
CA HIS A 545 -20.33 -6.26 -1.78
C HIS A 545 -19.92 -5.46 -3.03
N PRO A 546 -19.24 -4.31 -2.89
CA PRO A 546 -18.88 -3.48 -4.03
C PRO A 546 -17.82 -4.19 -4.89
N TYR A 547 -16.98 -5.01 -4.27
CA TYR A 547 -15.89 -5.73 -4.91
C TYR A 547 -15.95 -7.23 -4.63
N THR A 548 -15.57 -8.04 -5.62
CA THR A 548 -15.09 -9.41 -5.36
C THR A 548 -13.60 -9.34 -5.06
N VAL A 549 -13.23 -9.40 -3.79
CA VAL A 549 -11.82 -9.45 -3.36
C VAL A 549 -11.27 -10.87 -3.59
N ILE A 550 -10.13 -10.96 -4.27
CA ILE A 550 -9.54 -12.22 -4.74
C ILE A 550 -8.41 -12.65 -3.79
N CYS A 551 -7.34 -11.88 -3.73
CA CYS A 551 -6.13 -12.25 -3.00
C CYS A 551 -5.25 -11.02 -2.68
N CYS A 552 -4.40 -11.13 -1.65
CA CYS A 552 -3.22 -10.30 -1.50
C CYS A 552 -2.01 -11.04 -2.09
N THR A 553 -1.01 -10.30 -2.57
CA THR A 553 0.13 -10.88 -3.30
C THR A 553 1.42 -10.82 -2.49
N TYR A 554 2.35 -11.72 -2.80
CA TYR A 554 3.70 -11.69 -2.26
C TYR A 554 4.69 -11.19 -3.31
N SER A 555 5.73 -10.50 -2.85
CA SER A 555 6.86 -10.06 -3.68
C SER A 555 7.99 -11.09 -3.57
N PRO A 556 8.22 -11.93 -4.58
CA PRO A 556 9.36 -12.84 -4.64
C PRO A 556 10.69 -12.09 -4.83
N VAL A 557 11.69 -12.43 -4.01
CA VAL A 557 13.01 -11.80 -3.99
C VAL A 557 14.10 -12.86 -3.84
N GLY A 558 15.22 -12.65 -4.54
CA GLY A 558 16.45 -13.40 -4.32
C GLY A 558 17.46 -12.55 -3.58
N VAL A 559 18.25 -13.21 -2.74
CA VAL A 559 19.26 -12.63 -1.87
C VAL A 559 20.52 -13.48 -1.95
N ASN A 560 21.68 -12.86 -2.09
CA ASN A 560 22.96 -13.53 -1.98
C ASN A 560 23.35 -13.70 -0.50
N ARG A 561 23.65 -14.94 -0.10
CA ARG A 561 24.00 -15.34 1.26
C ARG A 561 25.35 -14.83 1.73
N ARG A 562 26.15 -14.15 0.89
CA ARG A 562 27.25 -13.32 1.41
C ARG A 562 26.75 -12.28 2.43
N TRP A 563 25.45 -11.95 2.38
CA TRP A 563 24.74 -11.25 3.43
C TRP A 563 24.02 -12.24 4.38
N ALA A 564 24.32 -12.15 5.66
CA ALA A 564 23.63 -12.79 6.77
C ALA A 564 22.57 -11.87 7.40
N ASN A 565 21.88 -12.37 8.43
CA ASN A 565 20.81 -11.68 9.15
C ASN A 565 19.68 -11.15 8.23
N VAL A 566 19.35 -11.95 7.20
CA VAL A 566 18.30 -11.58 6.24
C VAL A 566 16.93 -11.77 6.89
N LYS A 567 16.44 -10.72 7.52
CA LYS A 567 15.08 -10.67 8.10
C LYS A 567 14.07 -10.31 7.02
N VAL A 568 13.05 -11.14 6.89
CA VAL A 568 11.92 -10.91 5.98
C VAL A 568 10.79 -10.29 6.78
N HIS A 569 10.63 -8.98 6.63
CA HIS A 569 9.58 -8.24 7.31
C HIS A 569 8.34 -8.12 6.43
N ASP A 570 7.25 -7.75 7.09
CA ASP A 570 6.11 -7.13 6.43
C ASP A 570 6.60 -5.88 5.65
N LEU A 571 6.43 -5.88 4.32
CA LEU A 571 6.98 -4.91 3.32
C LEU A 571 8.39 -5.14 2.76
N GLY A 572 9.13 -6.16 3.20
CA GLY A 572 10.35 -6.57 2.51
C GLY A 572 11.56 -6.82 3.38
N ILE A 573 12.72 -6.75 2.74
CA ILE A 573 14.03 -6.96 3.36
C ILE A 573 14.66 -5.60 3.60
N TRP A 574 15.06 -5.35 4.84
CA TRP A 574 15.53 -4.04 5.25
C TRP A 574 17.04 -4.10 5.33
N PHE A 575 17.72 -3.25 4.57
CA PHE A 575 19.18 -3.34 4.43
C PHE A 575 19.91 -3.06 5.75
N ARG A 576 19.25 -2.36 6.68
CA ARG A 576 19.75 -2.15 8.05
C ARG A 576 19.97 -3.45 8.81
N ASP A 577 19.25 -4.53 8.50
CA ASP A 577 19.42 -5.80 9.21
C ASP A 577 20.57 -6.63 8.64
N LEU A 578 21.06 -6.31 7.44
CA LEU A 578 22.05 -7.13 6.74
C LEU A 578 23.45 -6.92 7.31
N GLN A 579 24.20 -8.02 7.41
CA GLN A 579 25.64 -8.03 7.74
C GLN A 579 26.37 -8.98 6.80
N LEU A 580 27.63 -8.72 6.47
CA LEU A 580 28.41 -9.64 5.65
C LEU A 580 28.78 -10.89 6.45
N ARG A 581 28.84 -12.02 5.75
CA ARG A 581 29.45 -13.23 6.27
C ARG A 581 30.97 -13.10 6.30
N GLU A 582 31.58 -13.84 7.22
CA GLU A 582 33.03 -14.05 7.26
C GLU A 582 33.44 -15.03 6.18
#